data_AF-A0A084J9R7-F1
#
_entry.id   AF-A0A084J9R7-F1
#
_cell.length_a   1.000
_cell.length_b   1.000
_cell.length_c   1.000
_cell.angle_alpha   90.00
_cell.angle_beta   90.00
_cell.angle_gamma   90.00
#
_symmetry.space_group_name_H-M   'P 1'
#
loop_
_entity.id
_entity.type
_entity.pdbx_description
1 polymer ?
#
loop_
_entity_poly.entity_id
_entity_poly.type
_entity_poly.pdbx_seq_one_letter_code
_entity_poly.pdbx_strand_id
1 'polypeptide(L)'
;FAALDIAAALAARELFLRVWKEKKPTTIIVTHRVEDALYLAHKIAVMKRGGHFSFLNENPWQGVKSPKEAAYRSLEQQITENIIKADEI
;
A
#
# COMPACT_ATOMS: atom_id res chain seq x y z
N PHE A 1 -7.56 -7.20 0.99
CA PHE A 1 -8.19 -6.77 2.26
C PHE A 1 -9.48 -5.97 2.05
N ALA A 2 -9.65 -5.29 0.92
CA ALA A 2 -10.79 -4.40 0.69
C ALA A 2 -12.20 -5.06 0.64
N ALA A 3 -12.29 -6.38 0.45
CA ALA A 3 -13.58 -7.10 0.49
C ALA A 3 -14.01 -7.51 1.90
N LEU A 4 -13.20 -7.24 2.93
CA LEU A 4 -13.50 -7.53 4.33
C LEU A 4 -14.06 -6.29 5.01
N ASP A 5 -14.87 -6.49 6.06
CA ASP A 5 -15.21 -5.41 6.98
C ASP A 5 -13.95 -4.86 7.67
N ILE A 6 -14.08 -3.68 8.28
CA ILE A 6 -12.94 -2.94 8.83
C ILE A 6 -12.17 -3.77 9.88
N ALA A 7 -12.88 -4.47 10.78
CA ALA A 7 -12.23 -5.21 11.86
C ALA A 7 -11.48 -6.42 11.30
N ALA A 8 -12.11 -7.18 10.40
CA ALA A 8 -11.47 -8.32 9.74
C ALA A 8 -10.28 -7.90 8.86
N ALA A 9 -10.40 -6.77 8.15
CA ALA A 9 -9.31 -6.23 7.33
C ALA A 9 -8.09 -5.88 8.19
N LEU A 10 -8.29 -5.22 9.34
CA LEU A 10 -7.21 -4.88 10.28
C LEU A 10 -6.55 -6.15 10.85
N ALA A 11 -7.32 -7.12 11.29
CA ALA A 11 -6.79 -8.39 11.79
C ALA A 11 -5.98 -9.13 10.74
N ALA A 12 -6.46 -9.16 9.49
CA ALA A 12 -5.77 -9.83 8.39
C ALA A 12 -4.46 -9.11 8.01
N ARG A 13 -4.41 -7.77 8.05
CA ARG A 13 -3.18 -6.98 7.83
C ARG A 13 -2.09 -7.34 8.84
N GLU A 14 -2.46 -7.39 10.13
CA GLU A 14 -1.57 -7.75 11.23
C GLU A 14 -1.08 -9.20 11.12
N LEU A 15 -1.98 -10.12 10.78
CA LEU A 15 -1.63 -11.52 10.56
C LEU A 15 -0.65 -11.66 9.40
N PHE A 16 -0.92 -10.99 8.28
CA PHE A 16 -0.03 -10.99 7.12
C PHE A 16 1.37 -10.50 7.48
N LEU A 17 1.49 -9.32 8.12
CA LEU A 17 2.79 -8.76 8.48
C LEU A 17 3.56 -9.66 9.44
N ARG A 18 2.87 -10.32 10.37
CA ARG A 18 3.50 -11.26 11.30
C ARG A 18 4.11 -12.46 10.56
N VAL A 19 3.32 -13.10 9.70
CA VAL A 19 3.77 -14.24 8.90
C VAL A 19 4.88 -13.83 7.95
N TRP A 20 4.76 -12.66 7.32
CA TRP A 20 5.78 -12.13 6.42
C TRP A 20 7.10 -11.85 7.15
N LYS A 21 7.07 -11.27 8.35
CA LYS A 21 8.29 -11.05 9.15
C LYS A 21 8.99 -12.35 9.53
N GLU A 22 8.24 -13.41 9.76
CA GLU A 22 8.78 -14.73 10.10
C GLU A 22 9.36 -15.46 8.88
N LYS A 23 8.61 -15.52 7.78
CA LYS A 23 8.95 -16.35 6.61
C LYS A 23 9.68 -15.58 5.50
N LYS A 24 9.60 -14.25 5.50
CA LYS A 24 10.15 -13.32 4.50
C LYS A 24 9.90 -13.72 3.03
N PRO A 25 8.68 -14.15 2.64
CA PRO A 25 8.42 -14.52 1.26
C PRO A 25 8.41 -13.28 0.36
N THR A 26 8.84 -13.43 -0.90
CA THR A 26 8.55 -12.43 -1.93
C THR A 26 7.03 -12.37 -2.11
N THR A 27 6.45 -11.18 -1.89
CA THR A 27 4.99 -10.99 -1.96
C THR A 27 4.65 -9.84 -2.88
N ILE A 28 3.67 -10.04 -3.76
CA ILE A 28 3.04 -8.99 -4.55
C ILE A 28 1.61 -8.83 -4.03
N ILE A 29 1.24 -7.61 -3.62
CA ILE A 29 -0.10 -7.27 -3.15
C ILE A 29 -0.71 -6.29 -4.15
N VAL A 30 -1.88 -6.65 -4.69
CA VAL A 30 -2.68 -5.75 -5.53
C VAL A 30 -3.84 -5.23 -4.69
N THR A 31 -3.96 -3.91 -4.58
CA THR A 31 -5.01 -3.26 -3.78
C THR A 31 -5.37 -1.92 -4.39
N HIS A 32 -6.64 -1.53 -4.25
CA HIS A 32 -7.11 -0.17 -4.56
C HIS A 32 -7.09 0.76 -3.33
N ARG A 33 -6.71 0.24 -2.15
CA ARG A 33 -6.66 1.01 -0.90
C ARG A 33 -5.24 1.49 -0.64
N VAL A 34 -5.04 2.79 -0.61
CA VAL A 34 -3.74 3.42 -0.33
C VAL A 34 -3.19 2.99 1.04
N GLU A 35 -4.06 2.90 2.05
CA GLU A 35 -3.73 2.43 3.41
C GLU A 35 -3.10 1.03 3.43
N ASP A 36 -3.60 0.10 2.60
CA ASP A 36 -3.06 -1.26 2.52
C ASP A 36 -1.63 -1.22 1.95
N ALA A 37 -1.42 -0.45 0.88
CA ALA A 37 -0.11 -0.31 0.25
C ALA A 37 0.91 0.32 1.21
N LEU A 38 0.53 1.40 1.89
CA LEU A 38 1.38 2.09 2.87
C LEU A 38 1.69 1.23 4.10
N TYR A 39 0.74 0.43 4.58
CA TYR A 39 0.96 -0.38 5.77
C TYR A 39 1.72 -1.68 5.47
N LEU A 40 1.46 -2.32 4.32
CA LEU A 40 1.94 -3.69 4.05
C LEU A 40 3.15 -3.76 3.13
N ALA A 41 3.40 -2.76 2.27
CA ALA A 41 4.42 -2.88 1.22
C ALA A 41 5.68 -2.07 1.54
N HIS A 42 6.85 -2.64 1.21
CA HIS A 42 8.12 -1.90 1.22
C HIS A 42 8.32 -1.05 -0.03
N LYS A 43 7.70 -1.44 -1.14
CA LYS A 43 7.75 -0.73 -2.42
C LYS A 43 6.33 -0.61 -2.95
N ILE A 44 5.99 0.56 -3.48
CA ILE A 44 4.66 0.86 -3.97
C ILE A 44 4.79 1.28 -5.43
N ALA A 45 4.02 0.63 -6.30
CA ALA A 45 3.88 1.01 -7.69
C ALA A 45 2.41 1.27 -8.00
N VAL A 46 2.12 2.31 -8.79
CA VAL A 46 0.77 2.56 -9.32
C VAL A 46 0.76 2.16 -10.78
N MET A 47 -0.16 1.28 -11.13
CA MET A 47 -0.43 0.91 -12.52
C MET A 47 -1.48 1.84 -13.11
N LYS A 48 -1.26 2.31 -14.33
CA LYS A 48 -2.26 3.01 -15.13
C LYS A 48 -2.87 2.10 -16.19
N ARG A 49 -4.02 2.51 -16.71
CA ARG A 49 -4.62 1.87 -17.88
C ARG A 49 -3.59 1.74 -19.02
N GLY A 50 -3.64 0.60 -19.71
CA GLY A 50 -2.63 0.22 -20.71
C GLY A 50 -1.44 -0.57 -20.15
N GLY A 51 -1.42 -0.89 -18.85
CA GLY A 51 -0.46 -1.85 -18.29
C GLY A 51 0.93 -1.28 -17.98
N HIS A 52 1.04 0.04 -17.83
CA HIS A 52 2.29 0.71 -17.48
C HIS A 52 2.28 1.19 -16.02
N PHE A 53 3.44 1.33 -15.41
CA PHE A 53 3.56 2.01 -14.11
C PHE A 53 3.67 3.52 -14.30
N SER A 54 2.84 4.28 -13.58
CA SER A 54 2.93 5.75 -13.51
C SER A 54 3.76 6.23 -12.33
N PHE A 55 3.89 5.39 -11.30
CA PHE A 55 4.56 5.72 -10.06
C PHE A 55 5.30 4.49 -9.53
N LEU A 56 6.48 4.71 -8.96
CA LEU A 56 7.25 3.72 -8.22
C LEU A 56 8.00 4.42 -7.09
N ASN A 57 7.81 3.99 -5.85
CA ASN A 57 8.50 4.57 -4.70
C ASN A 57 8.77 3.54 -3.61
N GLU A 58 9.80 3.78 -2.81
CA GLU A 58 10.07 3.01 -1.59
C GLU A 58 9.18 3.53 -0.47
N ASN A 59 8.83 2.64 0.46
CA ASN A 59 8.02 2.97 1.62
C ASN A 59 8.74 2.53 2.90
N PRO A 60 9.39 3.46 3.62
CA PRO A 60 10.10 3.14 4.86
C PRO A 60 9.16 2.86 6.04
N TRP A 61 7.85 3.10 5.92
CA TRP A 61 6.88 2.99 7.02
C TRP A 61 6.13 1.66 7.06
N GLN A 62 6.62 0.61 6.38
CA GLN A 62 5.98 -0.70 6.40
C GLN A 62 5.76 -1.21 7.84
N GLY A 63 4.51 -1.55 8.17
CA GLY A 63 4.10 -2.04 9.48
C GLY A 63 4.04 -1.00 10.59
N VAL A 64 4.27 0.29 10.29
CA VAL A 64 4.10 1.39 11.24
C VAL A 64 2.63 1.82 11.25
N LYS A 65 1.97 1.73 12.42
CA LYS A 65 0.51 1.97 12.54
C LYS A 65 0.09 3.43 12.34
N SER A 66 0.93 4.37 12.79
CA SER A 66 0.59 5.80 12.77
C SER A 66 1.85 6.64 12.60
N PRO A 67 2.46 6.67 11.40
CA PRO A 67 3.57 7.56 11.11
C PRO A 67 3.16 9.02 11.31
N LYS A 68 4.00 9.80 11.99
CA LYS A 68 3.74 11.23 12.26
C LYS A 68 4.48 12.16 11.30
N GLU A 69 5.37 11.61 10.49
CA GLU A 69 6.26 12.36 9.62
C GLU A 69 5.51 13.02 8.46
N ALA A 70 5.88 14.24 8.11
CA ALA A 70 5.29 14.94 6.96
C ALA A 70 5.52 14.18 5.65
N ALA A 71 6.67 13.52 5.52
CA ALA A 71 7.03 12.72 4.35
C ALA A 71 6.05 11.54 4.10
N TYR A 72 5.50 10.93 5.16
CA TYR A 72 4.46 9.91 5.03
C TYR A 72 3.21 10.46 4.35
N ARG A 73 2.73 11.63 4.81
CA ARG A 73 1.55 12.29 4.23
C ARG A 73 1.80 12.72 2.79
N SER A 74 3.00 13.20 2.49
CA SER A 74 3.38 13.53 1.12
C SER A 74 3.37 12.29 0.21
N LEU A 75 3.85 11.14 0.69
CA LEU A 75 3.79 9.89 -0.07
C LEU A 75 2.34 9.41 -0.29
N GLU A 76 1.53 9.44 0.77
CA GLU A 76 0.10 9.12 0.70
C GLU A 76 -0.63 9.98 -0.34
N GLN A 77 -0.39 11.30 -0.32
CA GLN A 77 -0.94 12.24 -1.29
C GLN A 77 -0.46 11.91 -2.71
N GLN A 78 0.84 11.68 -2.92
CA GLN A 78 1.38 11.33 -4.23
C GLN A 78 0.75 10.06 -4.80
N ILE A 79 0.60 9.00 -3.99
CA ILE A 79 -0.02 7.75 -4.43
C ILE A 79 -1.48 8.01 -4.83
N THR A 80 -2.21 8.74 -3.99
CA THR A 80 -3.63 9.07 -4.24
C THR A 80 -3.81 9.84 -5.54
N GLU A 81 -3.00 10.87 -5.76
CA GLU A 81 -3.03 11.66 -7.01
C GLU A 81 -2.68 10.81 -8.23
N ASN A 82 -1.71 9.90 -8.11
CA ASN A 82 -1.34 9.01 -9.21
C ASN A 82 -2.42 7.97 -9.53
N ILE A 83 -3.18 7.51 -8.54
CA ILE A 83 -4.33 6.62 -8.77
C ILE A 83 -5.44 7.36 -9.51
N ILE A 84 -5.78 8.59 -9.08
CA ILE A 84 -6.81 9.41 -9.74
C ILE A 84 -6.42 9.67 -11.22
N LYS A 85 -5.19 10.12 -11.46
CA LYS A 85 -4.67 10.35 -12.82
C LYS A 85 -4.57 9.07 -13.66
N ALA A 86 -4.41 7.92 -13.02
CA ALA A 86 -4.36 6.63 -13.71
C ALA A 86 -5.74 6.14 -14.18
N ASP A 87 -6.79 6.57 -13.49
CA ASP A 87 -8.19 6.27 -13.81
C ASP A 87 -8.80 7.27 -14.81
N GLU A 88 -8.32 8.51 -14.83
CA GLU A 88 -8.65 9.52 -15.83
C GLU A 88 -8.10 9.13 -17.22
N ILE A 89 -9.00 8.66 -18.10
CA ILE A 89 -8.91 8.71 -19.57
C ILE A 89 -10.09 9.54 -20.06
#